data_AF-A0A7J8ZF04-F1
#
_entry.id   AF-A0A7J8ZF04-F1
#
_cell.length_a   1.000
_cell.length_b   1.000
_cell.length_c   1.000
_cell.angle_alpha   90.00
_cell.angle_beta   90.00
_cell.angle_gamma   90.00
#
_symmetry.space_group_name_H-M   'P 1'
#
loop_
_entity.id
_entity.type
_entity.pdbx_description
1 polymer ?
#
loop_
_entity_poly.entity_id
_entity_poly.type
_entity_poly.pdbx_seq_one_letter_code
_entity_poly.pdbx_strand_id
1 'polypeptide(L)'
;PNKTIHQIAKGLVGSILSVKVIQAEEESRKLIFSEKEAVWTKFSTQINVGDVFEGKVGSVEDYGAFVHLRFPDGLYHLTGLVHVSEVSWDLVQDVRDILTEGDDVRVKVVNIDRGKSRLTLSIKQLEEDPLLETLDKVIPQDGSADSDSLTTSNSSTIEPLPGLDAIFKELLQEDGINDVRISRQGFEKRVVSQDLQLWLSNAPPSDNMFTLLARAGRQVQEIQLATSLDQEGIKKALQRVLE
;
A
#
# COMPACT_ATOMS: atom_id res chain seq x y z
N PRO A 1 -22.54 22.72 -22.28
CA PRO A 1 -22.38 23.99 -23.05
C PRO A 1 -21.26 23.84 -24.09
N ASN A 2 -21.65 23.72 -25.37
CA ASN A 2 -20.74 23.38 -26.47
C ASN A 2 -20.08 24.66 -27.03
N LYS A 3 -19.05 25.18 -26.36
CA LYS A 3 -18.25 26.30 -26.87
C LYS A 3 -17.35 25.79 -28.00
N THR A 4 -17.32 26.49 -29.14
CA THR A 4 -16.43 26.13 -30.26
C THR A 4 -14.97 26.37 -29.89
N ILE A 5 -14.06 25.53 -30.41
CA ILE A 5 -12.60 25.62 -30.17
C ILE A 5 -12.08 27.04 -30.41
N HIS A 6 -12.60 27.73 -31.43
CA HIS A 6 -12.25 29.11 -31.75
C HIS A 6 -12.61 30.11 -30.63
N GLN A 7 -13.75 29.94 -29.95
CA GLN A 7 -14.16 30.80 -28.85
C GLN A 7 -13.34 30.57 -27.58
N ILE A 8 -12.94 29.31 -27.34
CA ILE A 8 -12.05 28.95 -26.22
C ILE A 8 -10.67 29.55 -26.48
N ALA A 9 -10.13 29.40 -27.69
CA ALA A 9 -8.83 29.95 -28.09
C ALA A 9 -8.78 31.49 -27.97
N LYS A 10 -9.85 32.20 -28.34
CA LYS A 10 -9.92 33.66 -28.22
C LYS A 10 -9.89 34.13 -26.75
N GLY A 11 -10.39 33.32 -25.82
CA GLY A 11 -10.36 33.61 -24.38
C GLY A 11 -9.00 33.36 -23.72
N LEU A 12 -8.12 32.58 -24.36
CA LEU A 12 -6.77 32.30 -23.87
C LEU A 12 -5.74 33.35 -24.31
N VAL A 13 -6.15 34.31 -25.16
CA VAL A 13 -5.29 35.39 -25.63
C VAL A 13 -4.81 36.23 -24.45
N GLY A 14 -3.49 36.26 -24.22
CA GLY A 14 -2.85 36.96 -23.10
C GLY A 14 -2.59 36.09 -21.87
N SER A 15 -3.01 34.82 -21.86
CA SER A 15 -2.68 33.88 -20.79
C SER A 15 -1.27 33.31 -20.98
N ILE A 16 -0.53 33.16 -19.88
CA ILE A 16 0.78 32.50 -19.88
C ILE A 16 0.54 31.00 -19.66
N LEU A 17 0.88 30.19 -20.66
CA LEU A 17 0.78 28.73 -20.62
C LEU A 17 2.18 28.12 -20.59
N SER A 18 2.42 27.21 -19.66
CA SER A 18 3.64 26.41 -19.66
C SER A 18 3.45 25.26 -20.65
N VAL A 19 4.22 25.28 -21.74
CA VAL A 19 4.12 24.28 -22.81
C VAL A 19 5.50 23.72 -23.17
N LYS A 20 5.52 22.45 -23.56
CA LYS A 20 6.72 21.78 -24.06
C LYS A 20 6.65 21.70 -25.58
N VAL A 21 7.76 22.00 -26.26
CA VAL A 21 7.88 21.81 -27.71
C VAL A 21 7.96 20.32 -28.01
N ILE A 22 7.03 19.82 -28.81
CA ILE A 22 6.97 18.40 -29.19
C ILE A 22 7.57 18.19 -30.57
N GLN A 23 7.26 19.11 -31.50
CA GLN A 23 7.75 19.03 -32.86
C GLN A 23 8.00 20.43 -33.40
N ALA A 24 9.13 20.58 -34.09
CA ALA A 24 9.48 21.77 -34.84
C ALA A 24 9.81 21.34 -36.27
N GLU A 25 9.08 21.88 -37.23
CA GLU A 25 9.26 21.61 -38.64
C GLU A 25 9.56 22.94 -39.35
N GLU A 26 10.78 23.06 -39.86
CA GLU A 26 11.30 24.31 -40.41
C GLU A 26 10.70 24.61 -41.80
N GLU A 27 10.55 23.60 -42.65
CA GLU A 27 10.03 23.74 -44.00
C GLU A 27 8.59 24.27 -44.03
N SER A 28 7.76 23.83 -43.09
CA SER A 28 6.37 24.27 -42.94
C SER A 28 6.19 25.39 -41.92
N ARG A 29 7.26 25.83 -41.25
CA ARG A 29 7.27 26.77 -40.11
C ARG A 29 6.24 26.39 -39.03
N LYS A 30 6.12 25.10 -38.77
CA LYS A 30 5.14 24.56 -37.83
C LYS A 30 5.83 24.21 -36.51
N LEU A 31 5.27 24.73 -35.42
CA LEU A 31 5.64 24.34 -34.05
C LEU A 31 4.43 23.70 -33.38
N ILE A 32 4.62 22.51 -32.83
CA ILE A 32 3.62 21.81 -32.04
C ILE A 32 4.05 21.85 -30.59
N PHE A 33 3.16 22.34 -29.74
CA PHE A 33 3.36 22.44 -28.31
C PHE A 33 2.35 21.56 -27.57
N SER A 34 2.75 21.04 -26.41
CA SER A 34 1.89 20.26 -25.53
C SER A 34 1.97 20.80 -24.10
N GLU A 35 0.85 21.29 -23.59
CA GLU A 35 0.67 21.64 -22.18
C GLU A 35 0.73 20.39 -21.30
N LYS A 36 0.08 19.31 -21.74
CA LYS A 36 0.04 18.03 -21.01
C LYS A 36 1.44 17.48 -20.75
N GLU A 37 2.35 17.57 -21.73
CA GLU A 37 3.73 17.12 -21.52
C GLU A 37 4.57 18.05 -20.63
N ALA A 38 4.28 19.35 -20.60
CA ALA A 38 4.95 20.28 -19.70
C ALA A 38 4.59 19.96 -18.24
N VAL A 39 3.29 19.76 -17.97
CA VAL A 39 2.78 19.30 -16.67
C VAL A 39 3.40 17.95 -16.33
N TRP A 40 3.34 16.99 -17.25
CA TRP A 40 3.94 15.67 -17.04
C TRP A 40 5.40 15.75 -16.61
N THR A 41 6.23 16.49 -17.34
CA THR A 41 7.67 16.59 -17.06
C THR A 41 7.94 17.22 -15.70
N LYS A 42 7.12 18.21 -15.30
CA LYS A 42 7.26 18.91 -14.02
C LYS A 42 6.85 18.06 -12.82
N PHE A 43 5.79 17.26 -12.95
CA PHE A 43 5.26 16.48 -11.83
C PHE A 43 5.83 15.06 -11.78
N SER A 44 6.20 14.45 -12.91
CA SER A 44 6.85 13.12 -12.95
C SER A 44 8.24 13.07 -12.31
N THR A 45 8.88 14.22 -12.09
CA THR A 45 10.13 14.35 -11.33
C THR A 45 9.90 14.44 -9.82
N GLN A 46 8.68 14.77 -9.39
CA GLN A 46 8.30 14.88 -7.97
C GLN A 46 7.74 13.58 -7.39
N ILE A 47 7.50 12.57 -8.25
CA ILE A 47 6.98 11.26 -7.84
C ILE A 47 8.03 10.19 -7.99
N ASN A 48 8.05 9.27 -7.03
CA ASN A 48 8.84 8.08 -7.06
C ASN A 48 7.95 6.83 -7.11
N VAL A 49 8.53 5.74 -7.59
CA VAL A 49 7.90 4.41 -7.48
C VAL A 49 7.83 4.07 -6.00
N GLY A 50 6.66 3.63 -5.52
CA GLY A 50 6.38 3.38 -4.11
C GLY A 50 5.47 4.41 -3.47
N ASP A 51 5.39 5.64 -4.01
CA ASP A 51 4.61 6.70 -3.40
C ASP A 51 3.10 6.41 -3.44
N VAL A 52 2.41 6.79 -2.38
CA VAL A 52 0.95 6.65 -2.24
C VAL A 52 0.28 8.00 -2.45
N PHE A 53 -0.74 8.01 -3.29
CA PHE A 53 -1.54 9.18 -3.61
C PHE A 53 -3.02 8.90 -3.42
N GLU A 54 -3.76 9.94 -3.00
CA GLU A 54 -5.21 9.96 -3.16
C GLU A 54 -5.52 10.40 -4.59
N GLY A 55 -6.52 9.78 -5.20
CA GLY A 55 -6.88 10.06 -6.56
C GLY A 55 -8.36 9.87 -6.81
N LYS A 56 -8.82 10.46 -7.91
CA LYS A 56 -10.21 10.36 -8.33
C LYS A 56 -10.31 9.51 -9.57
N VAL A 57 -11.19 8.52 -9.56
CA VAL A 57 -11.47 7.68 -10.73
C VAL A 57 -12.07 8.58 -11.81
N GLY A 58 -11.39 8.68 -12.95
CA GLY A 58 -11.86 9.46 -14.10
C GLY A 58 -12.76 8.64 -15.01
N SER A 59 -12.26 7.49 -15.48
CA SER A 59 -12.93 6.61 -16.44
C SER A 59 -12.62 5.15 -16.12
N VAL A 60 -13.58 4.25 -16.27
CA VAL A 60 -13.41 2.82 -16.01
C VAL A 60 -13.64 2.01 -17.29
N GLU A 61 -12.60 1.30 -17.71
CA GLU A 61 -12.55 0.43 -18.89
C GLU A 61 -12.48 -1.04 -18.46
N ASP A 62 -12.74 -1.96 -19.38
CA ASP A 62 -12.75 -3.40 -19.11
C ASP A 62 -11.38 -3.93 -18.64
N TYR A 63 -10.28 -3.27 -19.07
CA TYR A 63 -8.91 -3.65 -18.73
C TYR A 63 -8.36 -2.90 -17.50
N GLY A 64 -9.09 -1.93 -16.94
CA GLY A 64 -8.61 -1.12 -15.83
C GLY A 64 -9.30 0.23 -15.66
N ALA A 65 -8.83 1.02 -14.70
CA ALA A 65 -9.38 2.32 -14.37
C ALA A 65 -8.34 3.43 -14.51
N PHE A 66 -8.73 4.57 -15.06
CA PHE A 66 -7.90 5.78 -15.07
C PHE A 66 -8.15 6.58 -13.81
N VAL A 67 -7.09 6.84 -13.05
CA VAL A 67 -7.15 7.56 -11.78
C VAL A 67 -6.33 8.84 -11.90
N HIS A 68 -6.97 9.96 -11.58
CA HIS A 68 -6.33 11.28 -11.49
C HIS A 68 -5.69 11.42 -10.11
N LEU A 69 -4.37 11.61 -10.06
CA LEU A 69 -3.63 11.75 -8.81
C LEU A 69 -3.78 13.15 -8.23
N ARG A 70 -4.18 13.24 -6.96
CA ARG A 70 -4.28 14.49 -6.20
C ARG A 70 -2.93 14.83 -5.60
N PHE A 71 -2.38 15.97 -6.02
CA PHE A 71 -1.13 16.50 -5.50
C PHE A 71 -1.37 17.33 -4.23
N PRO A 72 -0.32 17.62 -3.43
CA PRO A 72 -0.43 18.40 -2.19
C PRO A 72 -0.94 19.85 -2.40
N ASP A 73 -0.96 20.34 -3.63
CA ASP A 73 -1.58 21.62 -4.01
C ASP A 73 -3.10 21.52 -4.24
N GLY A 74 -3.68 20.33 -4.04
CA GLY A 74 -5.11 20.05 -4.20
C GLY A 74 -5.56 19.89 -5.65
N LEU A 75 -4.63 19.86 -6.61
CA LEU A 75 -4.92 19.76 -8.03
C LEU A 75 -4.55 18.38 -8.59
N TYR A 76 -5.16 18.07 -9.72
CA TYR A 76 -4.97 16.81 -10.43
C TYR A 76 -4.07 17.01 -11.65
N HIS A 77 -2.76 16.84 -11.48
CA HIS A 77 -1.80 17.11 -12.55
C HIS A 77 -1.52 15.90 -13.42
N LEU A 78 -1.61 14.70 -12.85
CA LEU A 78 -1.25 13.47 -13.52
C LEU A 78 -2.37 12.46 -13.45
N THR A 79 -2.39 11.60 -14.46
CA THR A 79 -3.35 10.50 -14.57
C THR A 79 -2.56 9.22 -14.74
N GLY A 80 -2.90 8.21 -13.94
CA GLY A 80 -2.33 6.87 -14.07
C GLY A 80 -3.42 5.85 -14.38
N LEU A 81 -2.97 4.69 -14.85
CA LEU A 81 -3.82 3.54 -15.14
C LEU A 81 -3.63 2.51 -14.03
N VAL A 82 -4.74 2.09 -13.42
CA VAL A 82 -4.80 0.89 -12.58
C VAL A 82 -5.25 -0.26 -13.47
N HIS A 83 -4.42 -1.28 -13.62
CA HIS A 83 -4.80 -2.49 -14.36
C HIS A 83 -5.82 -3.31 -13.55
N VAL A 84 -6.73 -4.03 -14.20
CA VAL A 84 -7.72 -4.90 -13.51
C VAL A 84 -7.07 -5.83 -12.48
N SER A 85 -5.92 -6.42 -12.82
CA SER A 85 -5.15 -7.30 -11.91
C SER A 85 -4.53 -6.58 -10.71
N GLU A 86 -4.53 -5.25 -10.71
CA GLU A 86 -4.03 -4.38 -9.63
C GLU A 86 -5.19 -3.72 -8.86
N VAL A 87 -6.45 -3.97 -9.23
CA VAL A 87 -7.65 -3.47 -8.52
C VAL A 87 -7.98 -4.32 -7.30
N SER A 88 -7.95 -5.65 -7.43
CA SER A 88 -8.25 -6.58 -6.34
C SER A 88 -7.48 -7.89 -6.49
N TRP A 89 -7.34 -8.63 -5.38
CA TRP A 89 -6.72 -9.96 -5.33
C TRP A 89 -7.67 -11.08 -5.80
N ASP A 90 -8.98 -10.82 -5.79
CA ASP A 90 -10.01 -11.76 -6.28
C ASP A 90 -10.20 -11.71 -7.80
N LEU A 91 -10.76 -12.77 -8.37
CA LEU A 91 -11.11 -12.86 -9.79
C LEU A 91 -12.32 -11.96 -10.10
N VAL A 92 -12.06 -10.67 -10.28
CA VAL A 92 -13.10 -9.69 -10.63
C VAL A 92 -13.50 -9.88 -12.09
N GLN A 93 -14.79 -10.16 -12.35
CA GLN A 93 -15.30 -10.24 -13.72
C GLN A 93 -15.43 -8.87 -14.38
N ASP A 94 -15.76 -7.83 -13.59
CA ASP A 94 -15.96 -6.46 -14.07
C ASP A 94 -15.38 -5.43 -13.08
N VAL A 95 -14.48 -4.56 -13.56
CA VAL A 95 -13.88 -3.49 -12.74
C VAL A 95 -14.93 -2.48 -12.25
N ARG A 96 -16.03 -2.34 -13.00
CA ARG A 96 -17.14 -1.41 -12.73
C ARG A 96 -17.95 -1.77 -11.47
N ASP A 97 -17.92 -3.02 -11.04
CA ASP A 97 -18.55 -3.43 -9.77
C ASP A 97 -17.76 -2.97 -8.55
N ILE A 98 -16.47 -2.65 -8.72
CA ILE A 98 -15.56 -2.26 -7.63
C ILE A 98 -15.25 -0.77 -7.66
N LEU A 99 -15.07 -0.22 -8.87
CA LEU A 99 -14.68 1.17 -9.07
C LEU A 99 -15.75 1.88 -9.89
N THR A 100 -16.25 2.98 -9.34
CA THR A 100 -17.19 3.86 -10.04
C THR A 100 -16.49 5.12 -10.51
N GLU A 101 -16.87 5.63 -11.68
CA GLU A 101 -16.38 6.92 -12.16
C GLU A 101 -16.72 8.04 -11.16
N GLY A 102 -15.72 8.84 -10.83
CA GLY A 102 -15.81 9.90 -9.84
C GLY A 102 -15.59 9.47 -8.40
N ASP A 103 -15.29 8.21 -8.13
CA ASP A 103 -14.97 7.73 -6.78
C ASP A 103 -13.58 8.20 -6.34
N ASP A 104 -13.41 8.42 -5.04
CA ASP A 104 -12.14 8.80 -4.43
C ASP A 104 -11.43 7.55 -3.94
N VAL A 105 -10.29 7.23 -4.54
CA VAL A 105 -9.50 6.03 -4.28
C VAL A 105 -8.08 6.39 -3.89
N ARG A 106 -7.49 5.62 -2.99
CA ARG A 106 -6.04 5.65 -2.80
C ARG A 106 -5.39 4.77 -3.86
N VAL A 107 -4.18 5.10 -4.28
CA VAL A 107 -3.40 4.37 -5.27
C VAL A 107 -1.92 4.49 -4.96
N LYS A 108 -1.18 3.41 -5.18
CA LYS A 108 0.28 3.38 -5.09
C LYS A 108 0.91 3.41 -6.48
N VAL A 109 2.00 4.14 -6.63
CA VAL A 109 2.76 4.18 -7.88
C VAL A 109 3.63 2.93 -8.00
N VAL A 110 3.32 2.05 -8.95
CA VAL A 110 4.09 0.82 -9.19
C VAL A 110 5.16 1.04 -10.26
N ASN A 111 4.85 1.84 -11.27
CA ASN A 111 5.80 2.12 -12.35
C ASN A 111 5.55 3.49 -12.98
N ILE A 112 6.64 4.14 -13.40
CA ILE A 112 6.62 5.45 -14.06
C ILE A 112 7.39 5.33 -15.38
N ASP A 113 6.67 5.32 -16.50
CA ASP A 113 7.26 5.39 -17.83
C ASP A 113 7.36 6.85 -18.27
N ARG A 114 8.53 7.46 -18.06
CA ARG A 114 8.81 8.84 -18.43
C ARG A 114 8.90 9.06 -19.95
N GLY A 115 9.21 8.02 -20.72
CA GLY A 115 9.32 8.11 -22.17
C GLY A 115 7.95 8.20 -22.86
N LYS A 116 6.99 7.41 -22.38
CA LYS A 116 5.62 7.38 -22.90
C LYS A 116 4.65 8.27 -22.13
N SER A 117 5.13 8.94 -21.08
CA SER A 117 4.31 9.71 -20.16
C SER A 117 3.14 8.90 -19.57
N ARG A 118 3.45 7.70 -19.06
CA ARG A 118 2.47 6.77 -18.48
C ARG A 118 2.80 6.40 -17.04
N LEU A 119 1.79 6.37 -16.19
CA LEU A 119 1.86 5.95 -14.80
C LEU A 119 1.07 4.67 -14.64
N THR A 120 1.69 3.65 -14.07
CA THR A 120 1.00 2.43 -13.65
C THR A 120 0.78 2.50 -12.15
N LEU A 121 -0.48 2.43 -11.78
CA LEU A 121 -0.96 2.53 -10.41
C LEU A 121 -1.50 1.19 -9.95
N SER A 122 -1.52 1.01 -8.63
CA SER A 122 -2.12 -0.16 -8.01
C SER A 122 -2.94 0.23 -6.80
N ILE A 123 -4.11 -0.40 -6.68
CA ILE A 123 -4.98 -0.25 -5.52
C ILE A 123 -4.67 -1.37 -4.53
N LYS A 124 -4.45 -2.60 -5.01
CA LYS A 124 -4.11 -3.74 -4.13
C LYS A 124 -2.78 -3.55 -3.39
N GLN A 125 -1.80 -2.88 -3.99
CA GLN A 125 -0.48 -2.68 -3.38
C GLN A 125 -0.43 -1.51 -2.39
N LEU A 126 -1.57 -0.87 -2.11
CA LEU A 126 -1.72 0.03 -0.96
C LEU A 126 -1.64 -0.73 0.36
N GLU A 127 -1.83 -2.06 0.33
CA GLU A 127 -1.56 -2.97 1.43
C GLU A 127 -0.04 -3.10 1.65
N GLU A 128 0.64 -1.98 1.86
CA GLU A 128 1.84 -1.95 2.68
C GLU A 128 1.37 -1.91 4.13
N ASP A 129 1.37 -3.10 4.73
CA ASP A 129 1.11 -3.41 6.14
C ASP A 129 -0.28 -3.04 6.69
N PRO A 130 -1.19 -4.01 6.88
CA PRO A 130 -2.27 -3.91 7.88
C PRO A 130 -1.78 -3.68 9.34
N LEU A 131 -0.49 -3.42 9.54
CA LEU A 131 0.23 -3.48 10.80
C LEU A 131 0.64 -2.12 11.36
N LEU A 132 0.87 -1.09 10.54
CA LEU A 132 1.18 0.24 11.09
C LEU A 132 -0.05 0.89 11.74
N GLU A 133 -1.26 0.65 11.21
CA GLU A 133 -2.48 1.23 11.77
C GLU A 133 -3.02 0.45 12.99
N THR A 134 -2.67 -0.82 13.15
CA THR A 134 -3.08 -1.63 14.31
C THR A 134 -2.16 -1.47 15.53
N LEU A 135 -0.89 -1.09 15.35
CA LEU A 135 0.03 -0.87 16.48
C LEU A 135 -0.31 0.39 17.30
N ASP A 136 -0.63 1.52 16.65
CA ASP A 136 -0.95 2.77 17.35
C ASP A 136 -2.40 2.83 17.88
N LYS A 137 -3.36 2.13 17.24
CA LYS A 137 -4.77 2.14 17.70
C LYS A 137 -5.07 1.17 18.83
N VAL A 138 -4.27 0.11 19.01
CA VAL A 138 -4.58 -0.97 19.97
C VAL A 138 -3.83 -0.81 21.30
N ILE A 139 -2.80 0.06 21.37
CA ILE A 139 -2.03 0.30 22.60
C ILE A 139 -2.03 1.79 22.94
N PRO A 140 -2.94 2.26 23.80
CA PRO A 140 -2.76 3.55 24.44
C PRO A 140 -1.44 3.54 25.22
N GLN A 141 -0.56 4.48 24.93
CA GLN A 141 0.56 4.86 25.80
C GLN A 141 -0.01 5.64 26.99
N ASP A 142 -0.58 4.94 27.97
CA ASP A 142 -0.86 5.54 29.27
C ASP A 142 0.15 5.01 30.29
N GLY A 143 1.17 5.83 30.54
CA GLY A 143 2.02 5.67 31.70
C GLY A 143 1.32 6.22 32.92
N SER A 144 1.07 5.37 33.91
CA SER A 144 1.07 5.76 35.31
C SER A 144 1.25 4.54 36.18
N ALA A 145 2.35 4.55 36.94
CA ALA A 145 2.57 3.69 38.08
C ALA A 145 1.40 3.84 39.07
N ASP A 146 0.91 2.72 39.57
CA ASP A 146 0.60 2.64 40.99
C ASP A 146 0.85 1.23 41.52
N SER A 147 1.44 1.24 42.70
CA SER A 147 1.97 0.10 43.42
C SER A 147 0.88 -0.66 44.17
N ASP A 148 1.19 -1.94 44.36
CA ASP A 148 0.83 -2.77 45.51
C ASP A 148 -0.54 -3.48 45.49
N SER A 149 -0.50 -4.78 45.18
CA SER A 149 -1.05 -5.83 46.04
C SER A 149 -0.62 -7.20 45.51
N LEU A 150 0.22 -7.89 46.30
CA LEU A 150 0.63 -9.28 46.09
C LEU A 150 -0.58 -10.22 46.04
N THR A 151 -0.63 -11.12 45.05
CA THR A 151 -0.94 -12.55 45.26
C THR A 151 -0.57 -13.39 44.03
N THR A 152 0.38 -14.29 44.23
CA THR A 152 0.40 -15.67 43.69
C THR A 152 0.74 -15.86 42.20
N SER A 153 2.01 -16.20 41.96
CA SER A 153 2.50 -17.13 40.94
C SER A 153 1.45 -17.76 40.02
N ASN A 154 1.48 -17.39 38.74
CA ASN A 154 1.40 -18.32 37.61
C ASN A 154 1.94 -17.63 36.35
N SER A 155 2.91 -18.29 35.72
CA SER A 155 3.44 -18.03 34.39
C SER A 155 2.35 -17.52 33.42
N SER A 156 2.54 -16.33 32.86
CA SER A 156 1.72 -15.75 31.79
C SER A 156 1.91 -16.52 30.48
N THR A 157 1.66 -17.82 30.47
CA THR A 157 1.70 -18.64 29.26
C THR A 157 0.44 -18.32 28.46
N ILE A 158 0.55 -17.36 27.54
CA ILE A 158 -0.48 -17.10 26.55
C ILE A 158 -0.62 -18.37 25.70
N GLU A 159 -1.81 -18.98 25.68
CA GLU A 159 -2.05 -20.17 24.88
C GLU A 159 -2.02 -19.80 23.37
N PRO A 160 -1.22 -20.52 22.56
CA PRO A 160 -1.15 -20.29 21.11
C PRO A 160 -2.47 -20.62 20.41
N LEU A 161 -2.71 -19.97 19.27
CA LEU A 161 -3.84 -20.31 18.39
C LEU A 161 -3.73 -21.75 17.84
N PRO A 162 -4.85 -22.41 17.54
CA PRO A 162 -4.82 -23.76 16.98
C PRO A 162 -4.02 -23.80 15.67
N GLY A 163 -3.01 -24.68 15.61
CA GLY A 163 -2.07 -24.82 14.48
C GLY A 163 -0.77 -24.02 14.64
N LEU A 164 -0.77 -23.00 15.49
CA LEU A 164 0.37 -22.11 15.73
C LEU A 164 1.49 -22.83 16.51
N ASP A 165 1.15 -23.80 17.37
CA ASP A 165 2.11 -24.68 18.04
C ASP A 165 3.01 -25.48 17.08
N ALA A 166 2.44 -25.95 15.95
CA ALA A 166 3.19 -26.72 14.96
C ALA A 166 4.21 -25.82 14.26
N ILE A 167 3.75 -24.63 13.86
CA ILE A 167 4.57 -23.58 13.24
C ILE A 167 5.70 -23.14 14.18
N PHE A 168 5.44 -23.00 15.47
CA PHE A 168 6.49 -22.68 16.45
C PHE A 168 7.57 -23.75 16.54
N LYS A 169 7.17 -25.03 16.56
CA LYS A 169 8.13 -26.14 16.59
C LYS A 169 8.99 -26.18 15.33
N GLU A 170 8.40 -25.90 14.17
CA GLU A 170 9.13 -25.89 12.90
C GLU A 170 10.04 -24.66 12.77
N LEU A 171 9.58 -23.47 13.22
CA LEU A 171 10.42 -22.28 13.27
C LEU A 171 11.61 -22.46 14.21
N LEU A 172 11.43 -23.10 15.36
CA LEU A 172 12.55 -23.42 16.26
C LEU A 172 13.53 -24.47 15.69
N GLN A 173 13.16 -25.17 14.61
CA GLN A 173 14.06 -26.09 13.90
C GLN A 173 14.81 -25.43 12.74
N GLU A 174 14.42 -24.24 12.31
CA GLU A 174 15.11 -23.50 11.25
C GLU A 174 16.41 -22.86 11.77
N ASP A 175 17.48 -23.02 10.98
CA ASP A 175 18.80 -22.48 11.30
C ASP A 175 18.77 -20.95 11.42
N GLY A 176 19.04 -20.45 12.63
CA GLY A 176 19.14 -19.01 12.91
C GLY A 176 17.94 -18.43 13.65
N ILE A 177 16.91 -19.21 13.96
CA ILE A 177 15.84 -18.82 14.90
C ILE A 177 16.23 -19.30 16.29
N ASN A 178 16.37 -18.36 17.23
CA ASN A 178 16.86 -18.63 18.59
C ASN A 178 15.71 -18.79 19.60
N ASP A 179 14.66 -17.99 19.47
CA ASP A 179 13.50 -18.04 20.37
C ASP A 179 12.24 -17.53 19.67
N VAL A 180 11.09 -18.07 20.06
CA VAL A 180 9.77 -17.69 19.54
C VAL A 180 8.81 -17.59 20.71
N ARG A 181 8.27 -16.39 20.95
CA ARG A 181 7.39 -16.14 22.09
C ARG A 181 6.19 -15.29 21.71
N ILE A 182 5.04 -15.56 22.32
CA ILE A 182 3.86 -14.71 22.16
C ILE A 182 4.01 -13.52 23.12
N SER A 183 4.06 -12.33 22.55
CA SER A 183 4.18 -11.06 23.29
C SER A 183 2.80 -10.55 23.71
N ARG A 184 1.83 -10.57 22.80
CA ARG A 184 0.49 -10.02 23.04
C ARG A 184 -0.58 -10.84 22.35
N GLN A 185 -1.81 -10.72 22.85
CA GLN A 185 -3.00 -11.23 22.19
C GLN A 185 -4.12 -10.19 22.24
N GLY A 186 -4.96 -10.17 21.21
CA GLY A 186 -6.06 -9.26 21.05
C GLY A 186 -7.24 -9.91 20.33
N PHE A 187 -8.36 -9.20 20.32
CA PHE A 187 -9.58 -9.64 19.63
C PHE A 187 -10.05 -8.58 18.65
N GLU A 188 -10.23 -8.99 17.40
CA GLU A 188 -10.76 -8.15 16.34
C GLU A 188 -12.30 -8.06 16.40
N LYS A 189 -12.83 -6.87 16.09
CA LYS A 189 -14.27 -6.58 16.19
C LYS A 189 -15.11 -7.32 15.15
N ARG A 190 -14.52 -7.71 14.01
CA ARG A 190 -15.18 -8.40 12.90
C ARG A 190 -14.40 -9.67 12.54
N VAL A 191 -15.09 -10.75 12.19
CA VAL A 191 -14.48 -11.97 11.66
C VAL A 191 -14.19 -11.76 10.19
N VAL A 192 -12.93 -11.93 9.77
CA VAL A 192 -12.54 -11.78 8.36
C VAL A 192 -12.12 -13.12 7.72
N SER A 193 -11.73 -14.13 8.52
CA SER A 193 -11.57 -15.54 8.13
C SER A 193 -11.39 -16.42 9.38
N GLN A 194 -11.79 -17.69 9.34
CA GLN A 194 -11.55 -18.67 10.42
C GLN A 194 -10.18 -19.36 10.32
N ASP A 195 -9.53 -19.28 9.16
CA ASP A 195 -8.23 -19.91 8.93
C ASP A 195 -7.10 -19.19 9.66
N LEU A 196 -6.08 -19.94 10.07
CA LEU A 196 -4.86 -19.40 10.67
C LEU A 196 -4.03 -18.70 9.59
N GLN A 197 -3.81 -17.41 9.75
CA GLN A 197 -2.99 -16.57 8.88
C GLN A 197 -1.82 -16.00 9.66
N LEU A 198 -0.63 -16.02 9.06
CA LEU A 198 0.61 -15.51 9.65
C LEU A 198 1.22 -14.43 8.76
N TRP A 199 1.66 -13.33 9.39
CA TRP A 199 2.18 -12.15 8.70
C TRP A 199 3.47 -11.69 9.38
N LEU A 200 4.56 -11.58 8.63
CA LEU A 200 5.79 -10.96 9.13
C LEU A 200 5.63 -9.43 9.10
N SER A 201 5.88 -8.78 10.23
CA SER A 201 5.90 -7.33 10.33
C SER A 201 7.09 -6.76 9.57
N ASN A 202 6.85 -5.71 8.80
CA ASN A 202 7.90 -4.95 8.13
C ASN A 202 8.56 -3.90 9.04
N ALA A 203 8.24 -3.88 10.35
CA ALA A 203 8.94 -3.06 11.31
C ALA A 203 10.44 -3.41 11.31
N PRO A 204 11.34 -2.40 11.31
CA PRO A 204 12.77 -2.66 11.34
C PRO A 204 13.09 -3.50 12.59
N PRO A 205 13.90 -4.56 12.47
CA PRO A 205 14.20 -5.43 13.59
C PRO A 205 14.86 -4.62 14.69
N SER A 206 14.19 -4.57 15.85
CA SER A 206 14.75 -3.94 17.04
C SER A 206 15.48 -5.02 17.82
N ASP A 207 16.81 -4.92 17.90
CA ASP A 207 17.64 -5.85 18.68
C ASP A 207 17.52 -7.33 18.22
N ASN A 208 17.59 -7.58 16.90
CA ASN A 208 17.43 -8.91 16.31
C ASN A 208 16.08 -9.60 16.60
N MET A 209 15.09 -8.83 17.06
CA MET A 209 13.73 -9.28 17.26
C MET A 209 12.86 -8.89 16.08
N PHE A 210 12.23 -9.89 15.48
CA PHE A 210 11.20 -9.70 14.47
C PHE A 210 9.83 -9.93 15.09
N THR A 211 8.82 -9.29 14.50
CA THR A 211 7.44 -9.42 14.96
C THR A 211 6.65 -10.18 13.90
N LEU A 212 6.00 -11.28 14.27
CA LEU A 212 4.97 -11.94 13.49
C LEU A 212 3.60 -11.62 14.09
N LEU A 213 2.61 -11.48 13.23
CA LEU A 213 1.22 -11.51 13.65
C LEU A 213 0.59 -12.81 13.19
N ALA A 214 -0.04 -13.51 14.12
CA ALA A 214 -0.93 -14.61 13.82
C ALA A 214 -2.38 -14.16 13.99
N ARG A 215 -3.25 -14.62 13.10
CA ARG A 215 -4.67 -14.34 13.15
C ARG A 215 -5.47 -15.59 12.84
N ALA A 216 -6.47 -15.88 13.66
CA ALA A 216 -7.46 -16.93 13.39
C ALA A 216 -8.83 -16.49 13.91
N GLY A 217 -9.83 -16.42 13.04
CA GLY A 217 -11.17 -15.96 13.42
C GLY A 217 -11.16 -14.50 13.87
N ARG A 218 -11.46 -14.29 15.16
CA ARG A 218 -11.45 -12.98 15.84
C ARG A 218 -10.20 -12.76 16.66
N GLN A 219 -9.32 -13.76 16.78
CA GLN A 219 -8.16 -13.69 17.64
C GLN A 219 -6.95 -13.27 16.82
N VAL A 220 -6.17 -12.36 17.38
CA VAL A 220 -4.89 -11.90 16.82
C VAL A 220 -3.84 -12.04 17.90
N GLN A 221 -2.68 -12.57 17.57
CA GLN A 221 -1.54 -12.74 18.47
C GLN A 221 -0.31 -12.09 17.87
N GLU A 222 0.40 -11.29 18.67
CA GLU A 222 1.71 -10.74 18.36
C GLU A 222 2.77 -11.70 18.90
N ILE A 223 3.62 -12.17 18.00
CA ILE A 223 4.69 -13.12 18.26
C ILE A 223 6.00 -12.39 18.02
N GLN A 224 6.91 -12.48 18.97
CA GLN A 224 8.26 -11.99 18.83
C GLN A 224 9.20 -13.16 18.55
N LEU A 225 10.04 -13.02 17.53
CA LEU A 225 11.04 -14.01 17.15
C LEU A 225 12.42 -13.40 17.31
N ALA A 226 13.24 -14.02 18.13
CA ALA A 226 14.66 -13.71 18.23
C ALA A 226 15.38 -14.50 17.15
N THR A 227 16.01 -13.82 16.20
CA THR A 227 16.71 -14.49 15.11
C THR A 227 17.94 -13.72 14.67
N SER A 228 18.97 -14.47 14.26
CA SER A 228 20.17 -13.92 13.63
C SER A 228 20.02 -13.72 12.12
N LEU A 229 18.88 -14.13 11.55
CA LEU A 229 18.58 -14.00 10.12
C LEU A 229 18.13 -12.59 9.77
N ASP A 230 18.39 -12.19 8.53
CA ASP A 230 17.82 -10.99 7.93
C ASP A 230 16.36 -11.22 7.48
N GLN A 231 15.69 -10.13 7.09
CA GLN A 231 14.27 -10.14 6.69
C GLN A 231 13.97 -11.11 5.53
N GLU A 232 14.89 -11.29 4.57
CA GLU A 232 14.70 -12.24 3.47
C GLU A 232 14.86 -13.68 3.94
N GLY A 233 15.81 -13.93 4.84
CA GLY A 233 16.00 -15.22 5.51
C GLY A 233 14.75 -15.68 6.24
N ILE A 234 14.15 -14.80 7.04
CA ILE A 234 12.93 -15.11 7.82
C ILE A 234 11.73 -15.33 6.91
N LYS A 235 11.59 -14.52 5.85
CA LYS A 235 10.51 -14.71 4.87
C LYS A 235 10.58 -16.10 4.23
N LYS A 236 11.79 -16.57 3.89
CA LYS A 236 12.00 -17.92 3.35
C LYS A 236 11.72 -19.01 4.39
N ALA A 237 12.15 -18.83 5.62
CA ALA A 237 11.87 -19.77 6.72
C ALA A 237 10.36 -19.91 6.95
N LEU A 238 9.64 -18.78 7.03
CA LEU A 238 8.18 -18.78 7.16
C LEU A 238 7.48 -19.41 5.97
N GLN A 239 7.95 -19.16 4.75
CA GLN A 239 7.38 -19.78 3.57
C GLN A 239 7.49 -21.32 3.62
N ARG A 240 8.63 -21.86 4.07
CA ARG A 240 8.82 -23.32 4.20
C ARG A 240 7.93 -23.95 5.27
N VAL A 241 7.66 -23.23 6.35
CA VAL A 241 6.84 -23.69 7.48
C VAL A 241 5.35 -23.62 7.15
N LEU A 242 4.97 -22.77 6.17
CA LEU A 242 3.59 -22.56 5.75
C LEU A 242 3.21 -23.38 4.49
N GLU A 243 4.17 -23.99 3.81
CA GLU A 243 3.97 -24.92 2.66
C GLU A 243 3.76 -26.37 3.11
#